data_AF-A0A662DS04-F1
#
_entry.id   AF-A0A662DS04-F1
#
_cell.length_a   1.000
_cell.length_b   1.000
_cell.length_c   1.000
_cell.angle_alpha   90.00
_cell.angle_beta   90.00
_cell.angle_gamma   90.00
#
_symmetry.space_group_name_H-M   'P 1'
#
loop_
_entity.id
_entity.type
_entity.pdbx_description
1 polymer ?
#
loop_
_entity_poly.entity_id
_entity_poly.type
_entity_poly.pdbx_seq_one_letter_code
_entity_poly.pdbx_strand_id
1 'polypeptide(L)'
;MISTRQLALTGAAFVLLALSACASDASSESSSISDSSTATTASASSVEPATTSTAPLESTTSSAPVPSTTELPVPDPIVYDFSAISPIVQGFVDEKGLNGAGLIIVHRDDGVIYEDHWGEFDEDRVSLIASSSKMITAGVLLRLQDEGLLDIDAPVSDVVDWGAGNPEITPAQLVSNSSGLVGLFPNPAYAPYICQYLPAGTMQD
;
A
#
# COMPACT_ATOMS: atom_id res chain seq x y z
N MET A 1 50.16 24.44 28.47
CA MET A 1 50.14 22.98 28.24
C MET A 1 49.20 22.35 29.25
N ILE A 2 47.96 22.07 28.86
CA ILE A 2 46.96 21.32 29.64
C ILE A 2 46.38 20.25 28.71
N SER A 3 46.19 19.07 29.29
CA SER A 3 46.20 17.74 28.70
C SER A 3 44.94 17.36 27.89
N THR A 4 45.17 16.79 26.70
CA THR A 4 44.17 16.38 25.71
C THR A 4 43.64 14.94 25.92
N ARG A 5 43.22 14.57 27.14
CA ARG A 5 42.90 13.15 27.44
C ARG A 5 41.57 12.83 28.13
N GLN A 6 40.59 13.73 28.18
CA GLN A 6 39.31 13.45 28.86
C GLN A 6 38.04 13.53 28.01
N LEU A 7 38.13 13.71 26.69
CA LEU A 7 36.95 13.85 25.83
C LEU A 7 36.68 12.59 24.99
N ALA A 8 36.50 11.42 25.63
CA ALA A 8 36.22 10.19 24.88
C ALA A 8 35.27 9.18 25.56
N LEU A 9 34.63 9.51 26.70
CA LEU A 9 33.82 8.51 27.43
C LEU A 9 32.34 8.81 27.61
N THR A 10 31.81 9.95 27.15
CA THR A 10 30.39 10.31 27.36
C THR A 10 29.47 10.11 26.16
N GLY A 11 29.98 9.71 24.99
CA GLY A 11 29.17 9.54 23.77
C GLY A 11 28.52 8.16 23.57
N ALA A 12 29.05 7.10 24.19
CA ALA A 12 28.62 5.73 23.90
C ALA A 12 27.38 5.27 24.72
N ALA A 13 27.03 5.95 25.79
CA ALA A 13 25.95 5.51 26.69
C ALA A 13 24.53 5.87 26.18
N PHE A 14 24.38 6.89 25.33
CA PHE A 14 23.07 7.32 24.84
C PHE A 14 22.53 6.50 23.66
N VAL A 15 23.41 5.86 22.88
CA VAL A 15 23.01 5.04 21.73
C VAL A 15 22.51 3.65 22.17
N LEU A 16 23.03 3.10 23.27
CA LEU A 16 22.60 1.78 23.76
C LEU A 16 21.19 1.78 24.40
N LEU A 17 20.69 2.91 24.90
CA LEU A 17 19.38 2.95 25.57
C LEU A 17 18.19 2.89 24.60
N ALA A 18 18.38 3.20 23.31
CA ALA A 18 17.29 3.22 22.34
C ALA A 18 16.92 1.81 21.83
N LEU A 19 17.84 0.84 21.86
CA LEU A 19 17.59 -0.49 21.32
C LEU A 19 16.73 -1.38 22.23
N SER A 20 16.71 -1.17 23.56
CA SER A 20 15.89 -2.02 24.44
C SER A 20 14.41 -1.64 24.46
N ALA A 21 14.01 -0.51 23.86
CA ALA A 21 12.63 -0.04 23.88
C ALA A 21 11.75 -0.65 22.77
N CYS A 22 12.35 -1.28 21.77
CA CYS A 22 11.62 -1.89 20.64
C CYS A 22 11.27 -3.37 20.87
N ALA A 23 11.68 -3.96 22.01
CA ALA A 23 11.25 -5.29 22.44
C ALA A 23 10.05 -5.13 23.39
N SER A 24 8.83 -5.27 22.88
CA SER A 24 7.62 -5.17 23.72
C SER A 24 7.37 -6.49 24.47
N ASP A 25 7.38 -6.41 25.81
CA ASP A 25 6.75 -7.40 26.70
C ASP A 25 5.23 -7.16 26.66
N ALA A 26 4.49 -8.12 26.11
CA ALA A 26 3.04 -8.11 26.11
C ALA A 26 2.53 -8.48 27.51
N SER A 27 2.07 -7.48 28.27
CA SER A 27 1.37 -7.69 29.54
C SER A 27 0.01 -7.02 29.50
N SER A 28 -1.00 -7.87 29.42
CA SER A 28 -2.43 -7.63 29.35
C SER A 28 -2.96 -6.83 30.55
N GLU A 29 -3.71 -5.77 30.32
CA GLU A 29 -4.67 -5.25 31.30
C GLU A 29 -6.07 -5.22 30.69
N SER A 30 -6.84 -6.23 31.08
CA SER A 30 -8.27 -6.36 30.87
C SER A 30 -9.03 -5.31 31.70
N SER A 31 -9.94 -4.57 31.08
CA SER A 31 -10.99 -3.84 31.81
C SER A 31 -12.34 -4.14 31.19
N SER A 32 -13.16 -4.80 32.00
CA SER A 32 -14.53 -5.22 31.77
C SER A 32 -15.50 -4.04 31.65
N ILE A 33 -16.40 -4.08 30.67
CA ILE A 33 -17.71 -3.41 30.76
C ILE A 33 -18.79 -4.41 30.36
N SER A 34 -19.71 -4.64 31.29
CA SER A 34 -20.97 -5.34 31.05
C SER A 34 -22.07 -4.32 30.77
N ASP A 35 -22.96 -4.69 29.86
CA ASP A 35 -24.43 -4.72 29.99
C ASP A 35 -25.24 -4.09 28.85
N SER A 36 -26.09 -4.96 28.31
CA SER A 36 -27.45 -4.80 27.80
C SER A 36 -27.82 -3.92 26.60
N SER A 37 -28.31 -4.66 25.59
CA SER A 37 -29.65 -4.56 24.97
C SER A 37 -29.95 -3.28 24.18
N THR A 38 -30.30 -3.35 22.89
CA THR A 38 -31.61 -3.86 22.47
C THR A 38 -31.63 -4.17 20.96
N ALA A 39 -32.34 -5.23 20.61
CA ALA A 39 -32.65 -5.62 19.24
C ALA A 39 -33.52 -4.59 18.52
N THR A 40 -33.32 -4.42 17.21
CA THR A 40 -34.40 -4.07 16.28
C THR A 40 -34.17 -4.77 14.94
N THR A 41 -35.12 -5.65 14.66
CA THR A 41 -35.35 -6.38 13.42
C THR A 41 -35.92 -5.47 12.33
N ALA A 42 -35.42 -5.58 11.10
CA ALA A 42 -36.20 -5.36 9.87
C ALA A 42 -35.41 -5.93 8.68
N SER A 43 -35.74 -7.14 8.25
CA SER A 43 -36.65 -7.44 7.13
C SER A 43 -35.93 -7.54 5.79
N ALA A 44 -35.63 -8.79 5.44
CA ALA A 44 -35.23 -9.24 4.13
C ALA A 44 -36.34 -9.01 3.10
N SER A 45 -35.95 -8.61 1.88
CA SER A 45 -36.80 -8.76 0.70
C SER A 45 -36.10 -9.71 -0.27
N SER A 46 -36.59 -10.94 -0.28
CA SER A 46 -36.23 -12.02 -1.19
C SER A 46 -36.95 -11.79 -2.52
N VAL A 47 -36.22 -11.87 -3.63
CA VAL A 47 -36.81 -11.98 -4.96
C VAL A 47 -36.39 -13.33 -5.54
N GLU A 48 -37.39 -14.19 -5.69
CA GLU A 48 -37.34 -15.54 -6.25
C GLU A 48 -37.07 -15.52 -7.77
N PRO A 49 -36.35 -16.50 -8.33
CA PRO A 49 -35.98 -16.51 -9.74
C PRO A 49 -37.09 -17.06 -10.63
N ALA A 50 -37.47 -16.31 -11.66
CA ALA A 50 -38.36 -16.79 -12.70
C ALA A 50 -37.67 -17.84 -13.58
N THR A 51 -38.14 -19.08 -13.51
CA THR A 51 -37.90 -20.14 -14.50
C THR A 51 -38.86 -19.93 -15.68
N THR A 52 -38.37 -19.94 -16.92
CA THR A 52 -39.22 -20.21 -18.09
C THR A 52 -38.43 -20.83 -19.24
N SER A 53 -38.72 -22.11 -19.46
CA SER A 53 -39.03 -22.75 -20.74
C SER A 53 -38.02 -22.68 -21.89
N THR A 54 -37.20 -23.72 -21.98
CA THR A 54 -36.59 -24.19 -23.22
C THR A 54 -37.68 -24.77 -24.14
N ALA A 55 -37.86 -24.20 -25.33
CA ALA A 55 -38.54 -24.85 -26.44
C ALA A 55 -37.66 -24.74 -27.71
N PRO A 56 -37.49 -25.82 -28.50
CA PRO A 56 -36.53 -25.88 -29.60
C PRO A 56 -37.14 -25.26 -30.86
N LEU A 57 -36.41 -24.37 -31.52
CA LEU A 57 -36.75 -23.88 -32.85
C LEU A 57 -35.72 -24.34 -33.87
N GLU A 58 -36.28 -25.03 -34.85
CA GLU A 58 -35.72 -25.71 -36.01
C GLU A 58 -34.69 -24.88 -36.78
N SER A 59 -33.65 -25.56 -37.22
CA SER A 59 -32.64 -25.04 -38.13
C SER A 59 -33.20 -24.93 -39.54
N THR A 60 -33.68 -23.74 -39.93
CA THR A 60 -33.80 -23.38 -41.34
C THR A 60 -32.49 -22.75 -41.81
N THR A 61 -31.72 -23.51 -42.58
CA THR A 61 -30.55 -23.02 -43.32
C THR A 61 -31.01 -22.06 -44.41
N SER A 62 -31.03 -20.76 -44.08
CA SER A 62 -31.25 -19.67 -45.04
C SER A 62 -29.91 -19.14 -45.51
N SER A 63 -29.53 -19.49 -46.73
CA SER A 63 -28.33 -18.99 -47.41
C SER A 63 -28.55 -17.53 -47.83
N ALA A 64 -28.27 -16.58 -46.93
CA ALA A 64 -28.14 -15.17 -47.26
C ALA A 64 -26.70 -14.90 -47.74
N PRO A 65 -26.49 -14.07 -48.79
CA PRO A 65 -25.14 -13.67 -49.19
C PRO A 65 -24.49 -12.86 -48.07
N VAL A 66 -23.29 -13.27 -47.66
CA VAL A 66 -22.48 -12.62 -46.63
C VAL A 66 -22.19 -11.18 -47.10
N PRO A 67 -22.58 -10.13 -46.36
CA PRO A 67 -22.14 -8.78 -46.68
C PRO A 67 -20.63 -8.74 -46.55
N SER A 68 -19.95 -8.22 -47.59
CA SER A 68 -18.51 -8.03 -47.55
C SER A 68 -18.19 -7.00 -46.46
N THR A 69 -17.73 -7.47 -45.30
CA THR A 69 -17.23 -6.63 -44.22
C THR A 69 -16.09 -5.78 -44.76
N THR A 70 -16.28 -4.47 -44.80
CA THR A 70 -15.18 -3.51 -44.96
C THR A 70 -14.33 -3.62 -43.71
N GLU A 71 -13.21 -4.32 -43.81
CA GLU A 71 -12.20 -4.43 -42.75
C GLU A 71 -11.60 -3.05 -42.52
N LEU A 72 -11.79 -2.52 -41.31
CA LEU A 72 -11.15 -1.28 -40.88
C LEU A 72 -9.63 -1.51 -40.88
N PRO A 73 -8.82 -0.52 -41.30
CA PRO A 73 -7.37 -0.66 -41.28
C PRO A 73 -6.90 -0.96 -39.85
N VAL A 74 -6.18 -2.07 -39.68
CA VAL A 74 -5.47 -2.38 -38.44
C VAL A 74 -4.45 -1.26 -38.21
N PRO A 75 -4.48 -0.57 -37.05
CA PRO A 75 -3.52 0.48 -36.76
C PRO A 75 -2.10 -0.08 -36.74
N ASP A 76 -1.14 0.73 -37.20
CA ASP A 76 0.27 0.37 -37.13
C ASP A 76 0.68 0.13 -35.67
N PRO A 77 1.59 -0.84 -35.42
CA PRO A 77 2.06 -1.13 -34.07
C PRO A 77 2.72 0.12 -33.46
N ILE A 78 2.37 0.42 -32.21
CA ILE A 78 2.96 1.52 -31.46
C ILE A 78 4.44 1.18 -31.19
N VAL A 79 5.33 2.11 -31.51
CA VAL A 79 6.76 2.01 -31.21
C VAL A 79 7.10 3.00 -30.09
N TYR A 80 7.57 2.49 -28.96
CA TYR A 80 8.04 3.31 -27.84
C TYR A 80 9.55 3.54 -27.95
N ASP A 81 9.97 4.81 -27.83
CA ASP A 81 11.38 5.18 -27.75
C ASP A 81 11.74 5.59 -26.31
N PHE A 82 12.53 4.75 -25.65
CA PHE A 82 13.02 4.96 -24.29
C PHE A 82 14.52 5.22 -24.23
N SER A 83 15.16 5.54 -25.36
CA SER A 83 16.62 5.74 -25.45
C SER A 83 17.17 6.81 -24.51
N ALA A 84 16.34 7.77 -24.07
CA ALA A 84 16.73 8.80 -23.13
C ALA A 84 16.82 8.32 -21.66
N ILE A 85 16.18 7.21 -21.28
CA ILE A 85 16.10 6.78 -19.88
C ILE A 85 17.47 6.42 -19.32
N SER A 86 18.17 5.48 -19.98
CA SER A 86 19.43 4.95 -19.47
C SER A 86 20.49 6.01 -19.18
N PRO A 87 20.79 6.99 -20.08
CA PRO A 87 21.77 8.03 -19.75
C PRO A 87 21.32 8.96 -18.61
N ILE A 88 20.01 9.19 -18.44
CA ILE A 88 19.48 10.03 -17.35
C ILE A 88 19.62 9.29 -16.01
N VAL A 89 19.17 8.04 -15.95
CA VAL A 89 19.16 7.27 -14.70
C VAL A 89 20.59 6.92 -14.27
N GLN A 90 21.44 6.44 -15.19
CA GLN A 90 22.84 6.17 -14.88
C GLN A 90 23.56 7.44 -14.41
N GLY A 91 23.33 8.57 -15.09
CA GLY A 91 23.91 9.85 -14.69
C GLY A 91 23.50 10.25 -13.26
N PHE A 92 22.24 10.03 -12.87
CA PHE A 92 21.77 10.30 -11.52
C PHE A 92 22.38 9.33 -10.48
N VAL A 93 22.45 8.03 -10.79
CA VAL A 93 23.07 7.01 -9.94
C VAL A 93 24.54 7.39 -9.66
N ASP A 94 25.29 7.73 -10.70
CA ASP A 94 26.69 8.12 -10.60
C ASP A 94 26.87 9.43 -9.83
N GLU A 95 26.09 10.47 -10.15
CA GLU A 95 26.18 11.79 -9.50
C GLU A 95 25.88 11.71 -8.00
N LYS A 96 24.92 10.87 -7.60
CA LYS A 96 24.51 10.70 -6.20
C LYS A 96 25.28 9.62 -5.46
N GLY A 97 26.15 8.86 -6.15
CA GLY A 97 26.87 7.74 -5.56
C GLY A 97 25.94 6.66 -5.01
N LEU A 98 24.82 6.41 -5.68
CA LEU A 98 23.88 5.34 -5.32
C LEU A 98 24.45 4.00 -5.75
N ASN A 99 24.11 2.93 -5.03
CA ASN A 99 24.54 1.58 -5.41
C ASN A 99 23.70 0.98 -6.56
N GLY A 100 22.59 1.62 -6.94
CA GLY A 100 21.79 1.20 -8.08
C GLY A 100 20.39 1.83 -8.14
N ALA A 101 19.63 1.44 -9.15
CA ALA A 101 18.24 1.82 -9.37
C ALA A 101 17.52 0.76 -10.23
N GLY A 102 16.19 0.73 -10.18
CA GLY A 102 15.35 -0.06 -11.09
C GLY A 102 14.19 0.79 -11.58
N LEU A 103 13.77 0.60 -12.83
CA LEU A 103 12.63 1.29 -13.43
C LEU A 103 11.83 0.33 -14.29
N ILE A 104 10.53 0.26 -14.03
CA ILE A 104 9.55 -0.50 -14.81
C ILE A 104 8.47 0.47 -15.28
N ILE A 105 8.14 0.41 -16.58
CA ILE A 105 7.03 1.15 -17.18
C ILE A 105 6.03 0.14 -17.73
N VAL A 106 4.79 0.25 -17.24
CA VAL A 106 3.69 -0.63 -17.62
C VAL A 106 2.64 0.19 -18.37
N HIS A 107 2.36 -0.19 -19.61
CA HIS A 107 1.21 0.27 -20.34
C HIS A 107 -0.02 -0.56 -19.99
N ARG A 108 -1.20 0.09 -19.92
CA ARG A 108 -2.45 -0.59 -19.55
C ARG A 108 -2.76 -1.78 -20.46
N ASP A 109 -2.55 -1.60 -21.76
CA ASP A 109 -2.98 -2.55 -22.79
C ASP A 109 -1.83 -3.43 -23.29
N ASP A 110 -0.58 -2.96 -23.19
CA ASP A 110 0.61 -3.66 -23.73
C ASP A 110 1.49 -4.31 -22.65
N GLY A 111 1.13 -4.15 -21.37
CA GLY A 111 1.91 -4.71 -20.25
C GLY A 111 3.24 -3.97 -20.04
N VAL A 112 4.29 -4.70 -19.66
CA VAL A 112 5.62 -4.11 -19.43
C VAL A 112 6.23 -3.68 -20.77
N ILE A 113 6.38 -2.37 -20.97
CA ILE A 113 6.94 -1.78 -22.21
C ILE A 113 8.37 -1.28 -22.04
N TYR A 114 8.86 -1.20 -20.80
CA TYR A 114 10.24 -0.92 -20.45
C TYR A 114 10.55 -1.49 -19.07
N GLU A 115 11.71 -2.12 -18.94
CA GLU A 115 12.26 -2.57 -17.67
C GLU A 115 13.78 -2.51 -17.78
N ASP A 116 14.42 -1.86 -16.82
CA ASP A 116 15.88 -1.75 -16.77
C ASP A 116 16.35 -1.55 -15.33
N HIS A 117 17.59 -1.97 -15.09
CA HIS A 117 18.22 -1.98 -13.79
C HIS A 117 19.66 -1.48 -13.89
N TRP A 118 20.12 -0.77 -12.86
CA TRP A 118 21.45 -0.19 -12.79
C TRP A 118 22.13 -0.55 -11.47
N GLY A 119 23.45 -0.76 -11.51
CA GLY A 119 24.24 -1.07 -10.32
C GLY A 119 23.93 -2.45 -9.73
N GLU A 120 23.67 -2.51 -8.43
CA GLU A 120 23.34 -3.73 -7.68
C GLU A 120 21.85 -4.12 -7.74
N PHE A 121 21.03 -3.40 -8.50
CA PHE A 121 19.61 -3.75 -8.65
C PHE A 121 19.44 -4.78 -9.76
N ASP A 122 18.52 -5.70 -9.53
CA ASP A 122 18.05 -6.70 -10.48
C ASP A 122 16.56 -6.99 -10.23
N GLU A 123 15.98 -7.86 -11.06
CA GLU A 123 14.57 -8.24 -11.01
C GLU A 123 14.15 -8.94 -9.70
N ASP A 124 15.09 -9.59 -9.01
CA ASP A 124 14.83 -10.38 -7.80
C ASP A 124 15.06 -9.57 -6.50
N ARG A 125 15.57 -8.34 -6.62
CA ARG A 125 15.96 -7.54 -5.46
C ARG A 125 14.78 -7.06 -4.62
N VAL A 126 14.63 -7.64 -3.44
CA VAL A 126 13.70 -7.14 -2.41
C VAL A 126 14.17 -5.81 -1.83
N SER A 127 13.33 -4.78 -1.91
CA SER A 127 13.63 -3.42 -1.46
C SER A 127 12.64 -2.91 -0.41
N LEU A 128 13.13 -2.17 0.59
CA LEU A 128 12.27 -1.37 1.47
C LEU A 128 11.75 -0.15 0.71
N ILE A 129 10.44 -0.11 0.44
CA ILE A 129 9.82 0.96 -0.37
C ILE A 129 9.29 2.16 0.43
N ALA A 130 9.51 2.17 1.75
CA ALA A 130 9.15 3.26 2.66
C ALA A 130 7.71 3.78 2.47
N SER A 131 7.53 5.09 2.30
CA SER A 131 6.20 5.71 2.17
C SER A 131 5.42 5.26 0.94
N SER A 132 6.06 4.66 -0.07
CA SER A 132 5.35 4.09 -1.22
C SER A 132 4.40 2.96 -0.82
N SER A 133 4.62 2.30 0.34
CA SER A 133 3.71 1.29 0.90
C SER A 133 2.30 1.85 1.22
N LYS A 134 2.14 3.17 1.39
CA LYS A 134 0.83 3.77 1.71
C LYS A 134 -0.22 3.52 0.63
N MET A 135 0.21 3.40 -0.64
CA MET A 135 -0.70 3.06 -1.75
C MET A 135 -1.29 1.66 -1.56
N ILE A 136 -0.49 0.70 -1.10
CA ILE A 136 -0.92 -0.66 -0.81
C ILE A 136 -1.90 -0.65 0.38
N THR A 137 -1.58 0.09 1.45
CA THR A 137 -2.46 0.26 2.60
C THR A 137 -3.83 0.82 2.20
N ALA A 138 -3.88 1.86 1.36
CA ALA A 138 -5.14 2.42 0.88
C ALA A 138 -5.96 1.37 0.08
N GLY A 139 -5.29 0.59 -0.78
CA GLY A 139 -5.94 -0.50 -1.51
C GLY A 139 -6.56 -1.57 -0.61
N VAL A 140 -5.88 -1.97 0.47
CA VAL A 140 -6.41 -2.92 1.46
C VAL A 140 -7.65 -2.36 2.16
N LEU A 141 -7.62 -1.09 2.59
CA LEU A 141 -8.77 -0.47 3.26
C LEU A 141 -10.00 -0.39 2.34
N LEU A 142 -9.80 0.02 1.08
CA LEU A 142 -10.90 0.06 0.10
C LEU A 142 -11.43 -1.33 -0.23
N ARG A 143 -10.57 -2.36 -0.25
CA ARG A 143 -11.03 -3.74 -0.43
C ARG A 143 -11.89 -4.22 0.73
N LEU A 144 -11.52 -3.91 1.97
CA LEU A 144 -12.33 -4.24 3.14
C LEU A 144 -13.70 -3.54 3.10
N GLN A 145 -13.74 -2.32 2.57
CA GLN A 145 -15.01 -1.63 2.32
C GLN A 145 -15.87 -2.30 1.25
N ASP A 146 -15.28 -2.71 0.12
CA ASP A 146 -16.02 -3.43 -0.91
C ASP A 146 -16.63 -4.74 -0.38
N GLU A 147 -15.99 -5.36 0.61
CA GLU A 147 -16.47 -6.56 1.31
C GLU A 147 -17.46 -6.27 2.44
N GLY A 148 -17.73 -5.00 2.75
CA GLY A 148 -18.61 -4.58 3.84
C GLY A 148 -18.05 -4.83 5.24
N LEU A 149 -16.74 -5.05 5.36
CA LEU A 149 -16.04 -5.32 6.62
C LEU A 149 -15.54 -4.05 7.31
N LEU A 150 -15.46 -2.94 6.58
CA LEU A 150 -15.03 -1.62 7.05
C LEU A 150 -15.85 -0.55 6.33
N ASP A 151 -16.25 0.50 7.04
CA ASP A 151 -16.73 1.74 6.42
C ASP A 151 -15.62 2.79 6.57
N ILE A 152 -15.07 3.29 5.45
CA ILE A 152 -13.96 4.25 5.51
C ILE A 152 -14.40 5.63 6.01
N ASP A 153 -15.70 5.89 6.02
CA ASP A 153 -16.30 7.14 6.49
C ASP A 153 -16.85 7.02 7.92
N ALA A 154 -16.84 5.81 8.50
CA ALA A 154 -17.15 5.59 9.91
C ALA A 154 -15.96 5.95 10.82
N PRO A 155 -16.22 6.25 12.11
CA PRO A 155 -15.16 6.44 13.11
C PRO A 155 -14.18 5.27 13.20
N VAL A 156 -12.88 5.56 13.29
CA VAL A 156 -11.85 4.54 13.53
C VAL A 156 -12.05 3.86 14.89
N SER A 157 -12.69 4.52 15.85
CA SER A 157 -13.02 3.95 17.16
C SER A 157 -13.94 2.72 17.09
N ASP A 158 -14.64 2.51 15.97
CA ASP A 158 -15.52 1.36 15.79
C ASP A 158 -14.74 0.06 15.60
N VAL A 159 -13.47 0.16 15.20
CA VAL A 159 -12.61 -1.00 14.86
C VAL A 159 -11.32 -1.08 15.66
N VAL A 160 -10.86 0.01 16.28
CA VAL A 160 -9.60 0.05 17.06
C VAL A 160 -9.72 0.88 18.33
N ASP A 161 -9.26 0.32 19.46
CA ASP A 161 -9.39 0.93 20.79
C ASP A 161 -8.71 2.30 20.93
N TRP A 162 -7.56 2.51 20.27
CA TRP A 162 -6.86 3.80 20.32
C TRP A 162 -7.71 4.94 19.75
N GLY A 163 -8.65 4.62 18.86
CA GLY A 163 -9.58 5.55 18.25
C GLY A 163 -10.48 6.25 19.27
N ALA A 164 -10.67 5.69 20.47
CA ALA A 164 -11.46 6.32 21.52
C ALA A 164 -10.94 7.71 21.95
N GLY A 165 -9.65 7.99 21.76
CA GLY A 165 -9.06 9.31 21.99
C GLY A 165 -9.38 10.33 20.89
N ASN A 166 -9.88 9.89 19.73
CA ASN A 166 -10.19 10.72 18.56
C ASN A 166 -11.45 10.20 17.85
N PRO A 167 -12.63 10.29 18.48
CA PRO A 167 -13.84 9.57 18.05
C PRO A 167 -14.42 10.05 16.71
N GLU A 168 -14.00 11.20 16.20
CA GLU A 168 -14.48 11.74 14.92
C GLU A 168 -13.54 11.42 13.74
N ILE A 169 -12.38 10.81 14.00
CA ILE A 169 -11.42 10.49 12.94
C ILE A 169 -11.92 9.29 12.13
N THR A 170 -11.88 9.40 10.81
CA THR A 170 -12.25 8.30 9.90
C THR A 170 -11.02 7.72 9.17
N PRO A 171 -11.07 6.45 8.70
CA PRO A 171 -10.04 5.92 7.82
C PRO A 171 -9.77 6.81 6.59
N ALA A 172 -10.82 7.40 5.99
CA ALA A 172 -10.68 8.33 4.87
C ALA A 172 -9.83 9.56 5.21
N GLN A 173 -10.01 10.11 6.42
CA GLN A 173 -9.18 11.23 6.89
C GLN A 173 -7.73 10.82 7.15
N LEU A 174 -7.48 9.60 7.63
CA LEU A 174 -6.13 9.07 7.84
C LEU A 174 -5.38 8.93 6.51
N VAL A 175 -5.97 8.27 5.50
CA VAL A 175 -5.30 8.03 4.21
C VAL A 175 -5.13 9.31 3.37
N SER A 176 -5.99 10.31 3.58
CA SER A 176 -5.91 11.61 2.90
C SER A 176 -5.04 12.64 3.63
N ASN A 177 -4.45 12.29 4.78
CA ASN A 177 -3.67 13.20 5.64
C ASN A 177 -4.49 14.43 6.12
N SER A 178 -5.78 14.25 6.38
CA SER A 178 -6.70 15.32 6.82
C SER A 178 -7.26 15.14 8.23
N SER A 179 -6.81 14.11 8.96
CA SER A 179 -7.29 13.80 10.32
C SER A 179 -6.86 14.80 11.41
N GLY A 180 -5.90 15.67 11.13
CA GLY A 180 -5.33 16.60 12.10
C GLY A 180 -4.35 15.96 13.09
N LEU A 181 -4.06 14.66 12.98
CA LEU A 181 -3.03 14.00 13.79
C LEU A 181 -1.65 14.57 13.48
N VAL A 182 -0.81 14.68 14.52
CA VAL A 182 0.54 15.19 14.40
C VAL A 182 1.41 14.19 13.63
N GLY A 183 1.97 14.63 12.50
CA GLY A 183 2.89 13.83 11.70
C GLY A 183 4.26 13.61 12.36
N LEU A 184 5.19 12.99 11.62
CA LEU A 184 6.52 12.63 12.12
C LEU A 184 7.42 13.85 12.45
N PHE A 185 7.34 14.91 11.64
CA PHE A 185 8.33 16.00 11.65
C PHE A 185 8.40 16.83 12.94
N PRO A 186 7.30 17.14 13.64
CA PRO A 186 7.36 17.91 14.89
C PRO A 186 8.11 17.22 16.03
N ASN A 187 8.18 15.88 16.02
CA ASN A 187 8.96 15.12 17.01
C ASN A 187 9.52 13.81 16.41
N PRO A 188 10.59 13.90 15.60
CA PRO A 188 11.16 12.74 14.92
C PRO A 188 11.84 11.77 15.89
N ALA A 189 12.15 12.23 17.12
CA ALA A 189 12.77 11.43 18.16
C ALA A 189 11.74 10.80 19.14
N TYR A 190 10.44 10.90 18.84
CA TYR A 190 9.42 10.22 19.63
C TYR A 190 9.68 8.71 19.57
N ALA A 191 10.04 8.11 20.72
CA ALA A 191 10.56 6.74 20.78
C ALA A 191 9.66 5.70 20.06
N PRO A 192 8.31 5.76 20.15
CA PRO A 192 7.45 4.87 19.38
C PRO A 192 7.60 5.00 17.86
N TYR A 193 7.94 6.18 17.33
CA TYR A 193 8.23 6.35 15.91
C TYR A 193 9.60 5.78 15.53
N ILE A 194 10.60 5.87 16.40
CA ILE A 194 11.96 5.37 16.11
C ILE A 194 11.95 3.85 15.86
N CYS A 195 11.20 3.08 16.64
CA CYS A 195 11.11 1.62 16.49
C CYS A 195 10.53 1.16 15.14
N GLN A 196 9.81 2.03 14.42
CA GLN A 196 9.30 1.74 13.08
C GLN A 196 10.39 1.81 11.99
N TYR A 197 11.44 2.62 12.20
CA TYR A 197 12.40 2.97 11.14
C TYR A 197 13.80 2.38 11.34
N LEU A 198 14.08 1.79 12.50
CA LEU A 198 15.38 1.16 12.74
C LEU A 198 15.42 -0.21 12.05
N PRO A 199 16.39 -0.46 11.15
CA PRO A 199 16.60 -1.78 10.57
C PRO A 199 17.22 -2.69 11.64
N ALA A 200 16.39 -3.26 12.51
CA ALA A 200 16.80 -4.36 13.35
C ALA A 200 16.64 -5.67 12.55
N GLY A 201 17.76 -6.26 12.11
CA GLY A 201 17.78 -7.53 11.37
C GLY A 201 17.99 -7.37 9.86
N THR A 202 17.87 -8.49 9.12
CA THR A 202 17.87 -8.54 7.65
C THR A 202 16.48 -9.00 7.20
N MET A 203 15.99 -8.51 6.06
CA MET A 203 14.74 -9.02 5.46
C MET A 203 14.94 -10.30 4.64
N GLN A 204 16.18 -10.79 4.54
CA GLN A 204 16.56 -11.89 3.65
C GLN A 204 16.82 -13.21 4.39
N ASP A 205 16.54 -13.25 5.70
CA ASP A 205 16.52 -14.45 6.54
C ASP A 205 15.10 -14.71 7.05
#